data_AF-A0A7V9M8D9-F1
#
_entry.id   AF-A0A7V9M8D9-F1
#
_cell.length_a   1.000
_cell.length_b   1.000
_cell.length_c   1.000
_cell.angle_alpha   90.00
_cell.angle_beta   90.00
_cell.angle_gamma   90.00
#
_symmetry.space_group_name_H-M   'P 1'
#
loop_
_entity.id
_entity.type
_entity.pdbx_description
1 polymer ?
#
loop_
_entity_poly.entity_id
_entity_poly.type
_entity_poly.pdbx_seq_one_letter_code
_entity_poly.pdbx_strand_id
1 'polypeptide(L)'
;VCPTPDSPREELEEAVRLTTHWAARQHAAPRAEGQLLFGIAQGATDPDLRRRSIEEIVALDFDGHALGGLSVGEERGPMFDALASAAPQLPPDKPRYFMGIGDPEGVLEAIESGIDMFDCVLPTRIGRTGTAITSTGRLNLKNTRFSRDPAPLDESCDCPACARFSRGYIRHLINQREVLGLRLLTLHNLRYLLTLTAAARTAIEDGKLASFKAQTLERQNSPPEE
;
A
#
# COMPACT_ATOMS: atom_id res chain seq x y z
N VAL A 1 8.01 -18.48 7.86
CA VAL A 1 7.39 -19.04 6.63
C VAL A 1 6.23 -18.14 6.27
N CYS A 2 5.97 -17.87 4.99
CA CYS A 2 4.81 -17.07 4.56
C CYS A 2 3.94 -17.96 3.66
N PRO A 3 3.01 -18.72 4.25
CA PRO A 3 2.13 -19.61 3.50
C PRO A 3 1.16 -18.82 2.61
N THR A 4 0.65 -19.49 1.57
CA THR A 4 -0.40 -18.92 0.72
C THR A 4 -1.74 -18.91 1.46
N PRO A 5 -2.72 -18.08 1.04
CA PRO A 5 -4.03 -18.02 1.69
C PRO A 5 -4.77 -19.36 1.69
N ASP A 6 -4.57 -20.16 0.63
CA ASP A 6 -5.20 -21.48 0.46
C ASP A 6 -4.45 -22.62 1.16
N SER A 7 -3.39 -22.32 1.92
CA SER A 7 -2.65 -23.33 2.67
C SER A 7 -3.55 -23.98 3.73
N PRO A 8 -3.41 -25.30 3.98
CA PRO A 8 -4.15 -25.98 5.04
C PRO A 8 -3.95 -25.30 6.40
N ARG A 9 -4.99 -25.30 7.25
CA ARG A 9 -4.94 -24.68 8.57
C ARG A 9 -3.75 -25.13 9.42
N GLU A 10 -3.38 -26.41 9.36
CA GLU A 10 -2.21 -26.95 10.06
C GLU A 10 -0.88 -26.27 9.62
N GLU A 11 -0.75 -25.96 8.33
CA GLU A 11 0.41 -25.24 7.80
C GLU A 11 0.42 -23.78 8.28
N LEU A 12 -0.75 -23.13 8.31
CA LEU A 12 -0.91 -21.78 8.86
C LEU A 12 -0.57 -21.75 10.37
N GLU A 13 -1.01 -22.75 11.12
CA GLU A 13 -0.73 -22.90 12.55
C GLU A 13 0.78 -23.03 12.82
N GLU A 14 1.46 -23.88 12.05
CA GLU A 14 2.91 -24.04 12.15
C GLU A 14 3.64 -22.76 11.73
N ALA A 15 3.18 -22.07 10.69
CA ALA A 15 3.75 -20.80 10.27
C ALA A 15 3.62 -19.71 11.35
N VAL A 16 2.46 -19.63 12.03
CA VAL A 16 2.27 -18.73 13.19
C VAL A 16 3.22 -19.10 14.32
N ARG A 17 3.29 -20.39 14.70
CA ARG A 17 4.18 -20.87 15.76
C ARG A 17 5.65 -20.53 15.48
N LEU A 18 6.11 -20.77 14.26
CA LEU A 18 7.47 -20.43 13.83
C LEU A 18 7.72 -18.93 13.82
N THR A 19 6.71 -18.13 13.43
CA THR A 19 6.80 -16.66 13.44
C THR A 19 7.04 -16.14 14.85
N THR A 20 6.25 -16.59 15.83
CA THR A 20 6.43 -16.22 17.24
C THR A 20 7.79 -16.68 17.77
N HIS A 21 8.20 -17.91 17.45
CA HIS A 21 9.50 -18.43 17.86
C HIS A 21 10.67 -17.60 17.29
N TRP A 22 10.61 -17.22 16.02
CA TRP A 22 11.63 -16.37 15.39
C TRP A 22 11.58 -14.94 15.92
N ALA A 23 10.40 -14.38 16.16
CA ALA A 23 10.23 -13.06 16.74
C ALA A 23 10.90 -12.97 18.12
N ALA A 24 10.66 -13.94 19.01
CA ALA A 24 11.31 -13.99 20.32
C ALA A 24 12.84 -14.05 20.23
N ARG A 25 13.38 -14.81 19.26
CA ARG A 25 14.82 -14.89 19.01
C ARG A 25 15.40 -13.57 18.50
N GLN A 26 14.69 -12.88 17.61
CA GLN A 26 15.11 -11.58 17.08
C GLN A 26 15.03 -10.49 18.16
N HIS A 27 14.00 -10.53 19.00
CA HIS A 27 13.83 -9.60 20.12
C HIS A 27 14.97 -9.71 21.14
N ALA A 28 15.44 -10.92 21.43
CA ALA A 28 16.56 -11.16 22.34
C ALA A 28 17.95 -10.87 21.74
N ALA A 29 18.04 -10.61 20.43
CA ALA A 29 19.32 -10.36 19.77
C ALA A 29 19.81 -8.93 20.05
N PRO A 30 21.14 -8.71 20.14
CA PRO A 30 21.68 -7.36 20.28
C PRO A 30 21.32 -6.50 19.06
N ARG A 31 20.96 -5.24 19.32
CA ARG A 31 20.60 -4.25 18.28
C ARG A 31 21.55 -3.07 18.29
N ALA A 32 21.69 -2.41 17.14
CA ALA A 32 22.44 -1.17 17.06
C ALA A 32 21.74 -0.06 17.86
N GLU A 33 22.50 0.91 18.35
CA GLU A 33 21.93 2.07 19.03
C GLU A 33 20.94 2.80 18.12
N GLY A 34 19.75 3.09 18.65
CA GLY A 34 18.65 3.74 17.90
C GLY A 34 17.91 2.84 16.90
N GLN A 35 18.26 1.56 16.77
CA GLN A 35 17.54 0.64 15.90
C GLN A 35 16.20 0.21 16.51
N LEU A 36 15.10 0.58 15.85
CA LEU A 36 13.76 0.09 16.17
C LEU A 36 13.56 -1.33 15.63
N LEU A 37 12.76 -2.12 16.34
CA LEU A 37 12.42 -3.49 15.98
C LEU A 37 10.91 -3.66 15.94
N PHE A 38 10.40 -4.20 14.83
CA PHE A 38 8.97 -4.43 14.64
C PHE A 38 8.65 -5.93 14.73
N GLY A 39 7.60 -6.25 15.46
CA GLY A 39 7.02 -7.59 15.51
C GLY A 39 6.02 -7.79 14.38
N ILE A 40 6.05 -8.95 13.70
CA ILE A 40 5.15 -9.23 12.57
C ILE A 40 4.17 -10.32 12.97
N ALA A 41 2.87 -9.98 13.00
CA ALA A 41 1.80 -10.95 13.19
C ALA A 41 1.39 -11.59 11.86
N GLN A 42 1.15 -12.91 11.88
CA GLN A 42 0.73 -13.73 10.74
C GLN A 42 -0.64 -14.37 11.03
N GLY A 43 -1.11 -15.29 10.16
CA GLY A 43 -2.38 -16.00 10.34
C GLY A 43 -3.29 -16.00 9.11
N ALA A 44 -2.84 -15.48 7.96
CA ALA A 44 -3.64 -15.33 6.74
C ALA A 44 -5.02 -14.67 7.05
N THR A 45 -6.08 -15.07 6.36
CA THR A 45 -7.45 -14.60 6.61
C THR A 45 -8.15 -15.39 7.73
N ASP A 46 -7.46 -16.28 8.46
CA ASP A 46 -8.07 -17.01 9.58
C ASP A 46 -8.08 -16.12 10.85
N PRO A 47 -9.27 -15.77 11.37
CA PRO A 47 -9.39 -14.81 12.47
C PRO A 47 -8.83 -15.34 13.79
N ASP A 48 -8.92 -16.65 14.04
CA ASP A 48 -8.42 -17.26 15.28
C ASP A 48 -6.89 -17.26 15.31
N LEU A 49 -6.28 -17.65 14.19
CA LEU A 49 -4.82 -17.66 14.04
C LEU A 49 -4.26 -16.24 14.07
N ARG A 50 -4.96 -15.29 13.44
CA ARG A 50 -4.58 -13.88 13.44
C ARG A 50 -4.58 -13.30 14.85
N ARG A 51 -5.68 -13.50 15.60
CA ARG A 51 -5.78 -13.06 17.00
C ARG A 51 -4.68 -13.68 17.85
N ARG A 52 -4.47 -15.01 17.76
CA ARG A 52 -3.41 -15.71 18.50
C ARG A 52 -2.03 -15.13 18.17
N SER A 53 -1.72 -14.94 16.89
CA SER A 53 -0.43 -14.39 16.47
C SER A 53 -0.23 -12.96 16.97
N ILE A 54 -1.27 -12.13 16.97
CA ILE A 54 -1.21 -10.76 17.49
C ILE A 54 -0.92 -10.79 18.98
N GLU A 55 -1.68 -11.57 19.77
CA GLU A 55 -1.49 -11.71 21.21
C GLU A 55 -0.05 -12.13 21.57
N GLU A 56 0.46 -13.16 20.88
CA GLU A 56 1.81 -13.68 21.09
C GLU A 56 2.91 -12.67 20.72
N ILE A 57 2.77 -11.95 19.61
CA ILE A 57 3.76 -10.98 19.14
C ILE A 57 3.73 -9.69 19.97
N VAL A 58 2.55 -9.24 20.40
CA VAL A 58 2.40 -8.05 21.25
C VAL A 58 3.00 -8.30 22.63
N ALA A 59 2.87 -9.51 23.18
CA ALA A 59 3.48 -9.88 24.46
C ALA A 59 5.01 -9.81 24.48
N LEU A 60 5.67 -9.76 23.32
CA LEU A 60 7.13 -9.61 23.20
C LEU A 60 7.61 -8.14 23.26
N ASP A 61 6.70 -7.16 23.29
CA ASP A 61 7.00 -5.74 23.52
C ASP A 61 7.94 -5.06 22.48
N PHE A 62 7.68 -5.30 21.19
CA PHE A 62 8.38 -4.61 20.09
C PHE A 62 8.14 -3.09 20.04
N ASP A 63 9.00 -2.33 19.35
CA ASP A 63 8.84 -0.88 19.17
C ASP A 63 7.70 -0.51 18.20
N GLY A 64 7.24 -1.46 17.40
CA GLY A 64 6.12 -1.34 16.47
C GLY A 64 5.60 -2.70 16.03
N HIS A 65 4.43 -2.72 15.39
CA HIS A 65 3.76 -3.96 15.02
C HIS A 65 3.33 -3.94 13.56
N ALA A 66 3.57 -5.05 12.86
CA ALA A 66 3.19 -5.22 11.48
C ALA A 66 2.17 -6.36 11.31
N LEU A 67 1.28 -6.19 10.34
CA LEU A 67 0.42 -7.26 9.83
C LEU A 67 1.03 -7.77 8.52
N GLY A 68 1.52 -9.01 8.56
CA GLY A 68 2.07 -9.71 7.41
C GLY A 68 1.12 -10.76 6.85
N GLY A 69 1.41 -11.24 5.64
CA GLY A 69 0.65 -12.33 5.01
C GLY A 69 -0.79 -11.96 4.64
N LEU A 70 -1.02 -10.69 4.32
CA LEU A 70 -2.28 -10.12 3.81
C LEU A 70 -2.04 -9.30 2.53
N SER A 71 -1.18 -9.80 1.64
CA SER A 71 -1.06 -9.32 0.25
C SER A 71 -0.37 -10.37 -0.63
N VAL A 72 -0.72 -11.64 -0.46
CA VAL A 72 0.01 -12.79 -1.05
C VAL A 72 -0.78 -13.53 -2.13
N GLY A 73 -2.01 -13.11 -2.42
CA GLY A 73 -2.81 -13.60 -3.55
C GLY A 73 -4.30 -13.72 -3.26
N GLU A 74 -4.72 -13.45 -2.02
CA GLU A 74 -6.11 -13.48 -1.59
C GLU A 74 -6.99 -12.43 -2.29
N GLU A 75 -8.29 -12.67 -2.25
CA GLU A 75 -9.27 -11.68 -2.71
C GLU A 75 -9.28 -10.44 -1.81
N ARG A 76 -9.51 -9.27 -2.41
CA ARG A 76 -9.45 -7.97 -1.70
C ARG A 76 -10.45 -7.87 -0.54
N GLY A 77 -11.65 -8.42 -0.69
CA GLY A 77 -12.68 -8.40 0.36
C GLY A 77 -12.20 -9.10 1.64
N PRO A 78 -11.90 -10.40 1.59
CA PRO A 78 -11.34 -11.15 2.72
C PRO A 78 -10.08 -10.51 3.32
N MET A 79 -9.20 -9.94 2.49
CA MET A 79 -8.01 -9.22 2.95
C MET A 79 -8.38 -8.00 3.80
N PHE A 80 -9.34 -7.18 3.34
CA PHE A 80 -9.80 -6.00 4.08
C PHE A 80 -10.60 -6.37 5.33
N ASP A 81 -11.40 -7.44 5.30
CA ASP A 81 -12.10 -7.93 6.49
C ASP A 81 -11.11 -8.41 7.57
N ALA A 82 -10.07 -9.14 7.16
CA ALA A 82 -8.99 -9.57 8.05
C ALA A 82 -8.21 -8.36 8.60
N LEU A 83 -7.94 -7.35 7.77
CA LEU A 83 -7.27 -6.12 8.20
C LEU A 83 -8.09 -5.32 9.21
N ALA A 84 -9.37 -5.07 8.91
CA ALA A 84 -10.28 -4.29 9.75
C ALA A 84 -10.50 -4.95 11.11
N SER A 85 -10.49 -6.28 11.18
CA SER A 85 -10.57 -7.02 12.45
C SER A 85 -9.24 -7.07 13.20
N ALA A 86 -8.10 -7.16 12.51
CA ALA A 86 -6.78 -7.31 13.11
C ALA A 86 -6.17 -6.01 13.62
N ALA A 87 -6.22 -4.93 12.85
CA ALA A 87 -5.53 -3.69 13.18
C ALA A 87 -5.93 -3.07 14.54
N PRO A 88 -7.22 -3.08 14.96
CA PRO A 88 -7.61 -2.60 16.28
C PRO A 88 -7.06 -3.40 17.46
N GLN A 89 -6.62 -4.64 17.24
CA GLN A 89 -6.02 -5.50 18.27
C GLN A 89 -4.55 -5.15 18.54
N LEU A 90 -3.91 -4.38 17.65
CA LEU A 90 -2.54 -3.90 17.86
C LEU A 90 -2.51 -2.74 18.86
N PRO A 91 -1.44 -2.59 19.65
CA PRO A 91 -1.29 -1.47 20.59
C PRO A 91 -1.51 -0.11 19.90
N PRO A 92 -2.35 0.78 20.46
CA PRO A 92 -2.64 2.09 19.85
C PRO A 92 -1.52 3.13 20.05
N ASP A 93 -0.62 2.87 20.99
CA ASP A 93 0.52 3.72 21.34
C ASP A 93 1.80 3.38 20.55
N LYS A 94 1.74 2.40 19.63
CA LYS A 94 2.86 1.95 18.81
C LYS A 94 2.51 2.00 17.32
N PRO A 95 3.48 2.28 16.42
CA PRO A 95 3.22 2.31 14.99
C PRO A 95 2.72 0.96 14.45
N ARG A 96 1.71 1.02 13.59
CA ARG A 96 1.08 -0.14 12.94
C ARG A 96 1.42 -0.14 11.45
N TYR A 97 2.00 -1.23 10.97
CA TYR A 97 2.50 -1.37 9.61
C TYR A 97 1.77 -2.47 8.84
N PHE A 98 1.20 -2.14 7.69
CA PHE A 98 0.66 -3.13 6.76
C PHE A 98 1.59 -3.35 5.57
N MET A 99 2.06 -4.58 5.40
CA MET A 99 3.07 -4.91 4.40
C MET A 99 2.45 -5.21 3.03
N GLY A 100 2.89 -4.50 1.97
CA GLY A 100 2.59 -4.88 0.58
C GLY A 100 1.41 -4.17 -0.11
N ILE A 101 0.78 -3.18 0.51
CA ILE A 101 -0.34 -2.41 -0.09
C ILE A 101 0.12 -1.07 -0.66
N GLY A 102 -0.35 -0.71 -1.86
CA GLY A 102 0.04 0.57 -2.45
C GLY A 102 -0.77 1.06 -3.63
N ASP A 103 -1.91 0.43 -3.94
CA ASP A 103 -2.91 1.09 -4.76
C ASP A 103 -3.72 2.10 -3.90
N PRO A 104 -4.31 3.14 -4.50
CA PRO A 104 -4.97 4.20 -3.76
C PRO A 104 -6.09 3.73 -2.83
N GLU A 105 -6.90 2.77 -3.29
CA GLU A 105 -7.99 2.20 -2.49
C GLU A 105 -7.44 1.46 -1.28
N GLY A 106 -6.51 0.53 -1.51
CA GLY A 106 -5.93 -0.26 -0.43
C GLY A 106 -5.20 0.57 0.63
N VAL A 107 -4.54 1.66 0.22
CA VAL A 107 -3.93 2.61 1.15
C VAL A 107 -4.98 3.30 2.02
N LEU A 108 -6.10 3.74 1.44
CA LEU A 108 -7.18 4.38 2.19
C LEU A 108 -7.92 3.40 3.11
N GLU A 109 -8.14 2.15 2.67
CA GLU A 109 -8.68 1.07 3.49
C GLU A 109 -7.79 0.76 4.70
N ALA A 110 -6.48 0.68 4.49
CA ALA A 110 -5.53 0.45 5.57
C ALA A 110 -5.52 1.60 6.57
N ILE A 111 -5.49 2.85 6.09
CA ILE A 111 -5.54 4.04 6.95
C ILE A 111 -6.84 4.05 7.78
N GLU A 112 -7.99 3.79 7.17
CA GLU A 112 -9.29 3.74 7.88
C GLU A 112 -9.33 2.61 8.93
N SER A 113 -8.64 1.50 8.67
CA SER A 113 -8.47 0.39 9.62
C SER A 113 -7.50 0.71 10.77
N GLY A 114 -6.83 1.87 10.75
CA GLY A 114 -5.89 2.30 11.79
C GLY A 114 -4.45 1.86 11.57
N ILE A 115 -4.02 1.69 10.31
CA ILE A 115 -2.63 1.47 9.92
C ILE A 115 -1.91 2.80 9.69
N ASP A 116 -0.66 2.90 10.17
CA ASP A 116 0.17 4.11 10.11
C ASP A 116 1.22 4.05 8.99
N MET A 117 1.64 2.85 8.60
CA MET A 117 2.73 2.61 7.66
C MET A 117 2.33 1.57 6.61
N PHE A 118 2.82 1.73 5.38
CA PHE A 118 2.64 0.79 4.29
C PHE A 118 3.77 0.92 3.26
N ASP A 119 4.01 -0.15 2.51
CA ASP A 119 4.99 -0.19 1.43
C ASP A 119 4.43 -0.97 0.24
N CYS A 120 4.83 -0.59 -0.96
CA CYS A 120 4.53 -1.38 -2.15
C CYS A 120 5.42 -1.00 -3.32
N VAL A 121 5.76 -2.00 -4.13
CA VAL A 121 6.44 -1.78 -5.41
C VAL A 121 5.53 -1.24 -6.50
N LEU A 122 4.20 -1.37 -6.35
CA LEU A 122 3.19 -1.05 -7.36
C LEU A 122 3.42 0.30 -8.06
N PRO A 123 3.50 1.46 -7.38
CA PRO A 123 3.62 2.77 -8.03
C PRO A 123 4.82 2.84 -8.98
N THR A 124 5.97 2.31 -8.55
CA THR A 124 7.19 2.34 -9.37
C THR A 124 7.15 1.28 -10.47
N ARG A 125 6.63 0.08 -10.18
CA ARG A 125 6.55 -1.04 -11.14
C ARG A 125 5.63 -0.69 -12.31
N ILE A 126 4.42 -0.18 -12.03
CA ILE A 126 3.47 0.17 -13.09
C ILE A 126 3.91 1.43 -13.85
N GLY A 127 4.61 2.36 -13.17
CA GLY A 127 5.23 3.50 -13.82
C GLY A 127 6.21 3.06 -14.91
N ARG A 128 7.09 2.09 -14.60
CA ARG A 128 8.02 1.53 -15.58
C ARG A 128 7.36 0.72 -16.70
N THR A 129 6.13 0.24 -16.52
CA THR A 129 5.39 -0.46 -17.59
C THR A 129 4.48 0.47 -18.41
N GLY A 130 4.45 1.77 -18.09
CA GLY A 130 3.73 2.79 -18.86
C GLY A 130 2.39 3.22 -18.25
N THR A 131 2.15 2.97 -16.96
CA THR A 131 0.91 3.34 -16.27
C THR A 131 1.13 4.50 -15.31
N ALA A 132 0.34 5.56 -15.45
CA ALA A 132 0.26 6.66 -14.49
C ALA A 132 -0.93 6.46 -13.54
N ILE A 133 -0.77 6.79 -12.26
CA ILE A 133 -1.85 6.92 -11.27
C ILE A 133 -2.21 8.40 -11.17
N THR A 134 -3.46 8.75 -11.46
CA THR A 134 -3.97 10.13 -11.45
C THR A 134 -5.15 10.24 -10.48
N SER A 135 -5.61 11.45 -10.22
CA SER A 135 -6.78 11.79 -9.40
C SER A 135 -8.09 11.20 -9.93
N THR A 136 -8.13 10.88 -11.22
CA THR A 136 -9.27 10.34 -11.97
C THR A 136 -9.06 8.89 -12.45
N GLY A 137 -8.19 8.14 -11.77
CA GLY A 137 -7.93 6.74 -12.05
C GLY A 137 -6.59 6.48 -12.73
N ARG A 138 -6.49 5.41 -13.52
CA ARG A 138 -5.22 4.98 -14.14
C ARG A 138 -5.17 5.29 -15.61
N LEU A 139 -4.03 5.81 -16.07
CA LEU A 139 -3.76 6.03 -17.50
C LEU A 139 -2.72 5.02 -18.00
N ASN A 140 -3.08 4.19 -18.98
CA ASN A 140 -2.13 3.37 -19.72
C ASN A 140 -1.58 4.15 -20.93
N LEU A 141 -0.41 4.77 -20.76
CA LEU A 141 0.20 5.69 -21.73
C LEU A 141 0.60 5.02 -23.04
N LYS A 142 0.58 3.68 -23.14
CA LYS A 142 0.80 2.98 -24.41
C LYS A 142 -0.41 3.09 -25.36
N ASN A 143 -1.60 3.35 -24.82
CA ASN A 143 -2.83 3.49 -25.60
C ASN A 143 -2.69 4.59 -26.67
N THR A 144 -3.15 4.31 -27.89
CA THR A 144 -3.09 5.22 -29.04
C THR A 144 -3.86 6.52 -28.85
N ARG A 145 -4.90 6.54 -28.00
CA ARG A 145 -5.68 7.76 -27.70
C ARG A 145 -4.82 8.92 -27.19
N PHE A 146 -3.73 8.61 -26.50
CA PHE A 146 -2.82 9.62 -25.96
C PHE A 146 -1.78 10.12 -26.97
N SER A 147 -1.75 9.64 -28.21
CA SER A 147 -0.67 9.92 -29.19
C SER A 147 -0.41 11.41 -29.46
N ARG A 148 -1.43 12.25 -29.36
CA ARG A 148 -1.35 13.70 -29.54
C ARG A 148 -2.03 14.46 -28.40
N ASP A 149 -2.26 13.80 -27.27
CA ASP A 149 -2.92 14.42 -26.12
C ASP A 149 -1.98 15.46 -25.49
N PRO A 150 -2.32 16.76 -25.54
CA PRO A 150 -1.49 17.83 -25.00
C PRO A 150 -1.59 17.97 -23.48
N ALA A 151 -2.58 17.32 -22.84
CA ALA A 151 -2.83 17.45 -21.42
C ALA A 151 -1.68 16.85 -20.58
N PRO A 152 -1.46 17.32 -19.34
CA PRO A 152 -0.57 16.68 -18.38
C PRO A 152 -1.11 15.31 -17.96
N LEU A 153 -0.32 14.51 -17.23
CA LEU A 153 -0.83 13.24 -16.68
C LEU A 153 -2.06 13.49 -15.79
N ASP A 154 -1.96 14.47 -14.89
CA ASP A 154 -2.99 14.86 -13.93
C ASP A 154 -2.98 16.38 -13.74
N GLU A 155 -4.13 17.04 -13.91
CA GLU A 155 -4.28 18.51 -13.78
C GLU A 155 -4.06 19.00 -12.34
N SER A 156 -4.26 18.13 -11.36
CA SER A 156 -4.06 18.46 -9.94
C SER A 156 -2.61 18.27 -9.46
N CYS A 157 -1.71 17.83 -10.35
CA CYS A 157 -0.34 17.45 -9.99
C CYS A 157 0.68 18.47 -10.51
N ASP A 158 1.60 18.86 -9.62
CA ASP A 158 2.66 19.83 -9.87
C ASP A 158 4.03 19.19 -10.18
N CYS A 159 4.08 17.85 -10.32
CA CYS A 159 5.34 17.16 -10.49
C CYS A 159 6.02 17.51 -11.84
N PRO A 160 7.34 17.29 -12.00
CA PRO A 160 8.04 17.61 -13.23
C PRO A 160 7.45 16.98 -14.51
N ALA A 161 6.77 15.84 -14.39
CA ALA A 161 6.06 15.22 -15.50
C ALA A 161 4.85 16.08 -15.94
N CYS A 162 3.99 16.46 -15.00
CA CYS A 162 2.76 17.21 -15.28
C CYS A 162 3.04 18.68 -15.63
N ALA A 163 4.05 19.29 -15.00
CA ALA A 163 4.37 20.70 -15.22
C ALA A 163 5.07 21.00 -16.57
N ARG A 164 5.63 19.98 -17.25
CA ARG A 164 6.53 20.21 -18.40
C ARG A 164 6.24 19.35 -19.62
N PHE A 165 5.54 18.23 -19.47
CA PHE A 165 5.39 17.25 -20.53
C PHE A 165 3.93 16.86 -20.70
N SER A 166 3.50 16.75 -21.97
CA SER A 166 2.19 16.23 -22.30
C SER A 166 2.13 14.70 -22.20
N ARG A 167 0.93 14.15 -22.04
CA ARG A 167 0.65 12.71 -22.16
C ARG A 167 1.19 12.16 -23.48
N GLY A 168 1.03 12.89 -24.59
CA GLY A 168 1.56 12.47 -25.90
C GLY A 168 3.07 12.35 -25.94
N TYR A 169 3.79 13.29 -25.33
CA TYR A 169 5.25 13.23 -25.26
C TYR A 169 5.71 12.08 -24.34
N ILE A 170 5.11 11.93 -23.16
CA ILE A 170 5.46 10.84 -22.25
C ILE A 170 5.15 9.48 -22.89
N ARG A 171 4.02 9.34 -23.58
CA ARG A 171 3.70 8.15 -24.38
C ARG A 171 4.79 7.85 -25.41
N HIS A 172 5.26 8.86 -26.15
CA HIS A 172 6.34 8.69 -27.10
C HIS A 172 7.58 8.09 -26.41
N LEU A 173 8.02 8.67 -25.29
CA LEU A 173 9.15 8.16 -24.52
C LEU A 173 8.96 6.70 -24.08
N ILE A 174 7.77 6.35 -23.57
CA ILE A 174 7.46 4.96 -23.15
C ILE A 174 7.51 3.99 -24.32
N ASN A 175 6.98 4.36 -25.49
CA ASN A 175 7.00 3.50 -26.67
C ASN A 175 8.40 3.36 -27.28
N GLN A 176 9.22 4.41 -27.20
CA GLN A 176 10.62 4.38 -27.61
C GLN A 176 11.55 3.77 -26.54
N ARG A 177 11.00 3.34 -25.39
CA ARG A 177 11.75 2.74 -24.26
C ARG A 177 12.84 3.67 -23.71
N GLU A 178 12.58 4.97 -23.76
CA GLU A 178 13.49 5.99 -23.22
C GLU A 178 13.45 6.02 -21.69
N VAL A 179 14.64 6.05 -21.06
CA VAL A 179 14.78 6.03 -19.59
C VAL A 179 14.06 7.23 -18.95
N LEU A 180 14.00 8.37 -19.63
CA LEU A 180 13.30 9.55 -19.15
C LEU A 180 11.81 9.27 -18.91
N GLY A 181 11.14 8.53 -19.81
CA GLY A 181 9.72 8.20 -19.65
C GLY A 181 9.47 7.36 -18.39
N LEU A 182 10.35 6.37 -18.13
CA LEU A 182 10.29 5.52 -16.94
C LEU A 182 10.48 6.33 -15.66
N ARG A 183 11.44 7.27 -15.66
CA ARG A 183 11.71 8.17 -14.51
C ARG A 183 10.53 9.09 -14.24
N LEU A 184 9.97 9.72 -15.28
CA LEU A 184 8.83 10.64 -15.15
C LEU A 184 7.61 9.94 -14.55
N LEU A 185 7.24 8.76 -15.07
CA LEU A 185 6.10 8.01 -14.53
C LEU A 185 6.34 7.48 -13.11
N THR A 186 7.55 7.02 -12.82
CA THR A 186 7.90 6.55 -11.46
C THR A 186 7.77 7.68 -10.44
N LEU A 187 8.35 8.85 -10.73
CA LEU A 187 8.30 10.01 -9.84
C LEU A 187 6.88 10.56 -9.71
N HIS A 188 6.11 10.58 -10.79
CA HIS A 188 4.71 11.00 -10.75
C HIS A 188 3.86 10.07 -9.86
N ASN A 189 3.96 8.75 -10.03
CA ASN A 189 3.18 7.81 -9.22
C ASN A 189 3.56 7.86 -7.73
N LEU A 190 4.84 8.06 -7.41
CA LEU A 190 5.28 8.27 -6.03
C LEU A 190 4.73 9.59 -5.47
N ARG A 191 4.81 10.68 -6.24
CA ARG A 191 4.23 11.98 -5.85
C ARG A 191 2.73 11.84 -5.58
N TYR A 192 1.99 11.13 -6.42
CA TYR A 192 0.56 10.88 -6.23
C TYR A 192 0.28 10.23 -4.86
N LEU A 193 0.95 9.11 -4.53
CA LEU A 193 0.73 8.43 -3.25
C LEU A 193 1.16 9.27 -2.05
N LEU A 194 2.26 10.02 -2.15
CA LEU A 194 2.68 10.94 -1.08
C LEU A 194 1.64 12.06 -0.85
N THR A 195 1.07 12.60 -1.93
CA THR A 195 0.00 13.60 -1.82
C THR A 195 -1.29 12.99 -1.25
N LEU A 196 -1.67 11.79 -1.70
CA LEU A 196 -2.85 11.07 -1.18
C LEU A 196 -2.76 10.86 0.34
N THR A 197 -1.60 10.43 0.81
CA THR A 197 -1.36 10.11 2.22
C THR A 197 -1.24 11.37 3.08
N ALA A 198 -0.67 12.45 2.54
CA ALA A 198 -0.72 13.77 3.18
C ALA A 198 -2.16 14.30 3.31
N ALA A 199 -2.98 14.16 2.26
CA ALA A 199 -4.38 14.57 2.30
C ALA A 199 -5.21 13.70 3.27
N ALA A 200 -4.94 12.40 3.33
CA ALA A 200 -5.56 11.51 4.31
C ALA A 200 -5.21 11.93 5.75
N ARG A 201 -3.96 12.31 6.02
CA ARG A 201 -3.53 12.85 7.33
C ARG A 201 -4.34 14.09 7.71
N THR A 202 -4.44 15.08 6.83
CA THR A 202 -5.27 16.27 7.08
C THR A 202 -6.73 15.91 7.30
N ALA A 203 -7.28 14.96 6.53
CA ALA A 203 -8.66 14.51 6.71
C ALA A 203 -8.89 13.80 8.05
N ILE A 204 -7.90 13.11 8.60
CA ILE A 204 -7.96 12.52 9.94
C ILE A 204 -8.00 13.63 11.00
N GLU A 205 -7.08 14.60 10.92
CA GLU A 205 -6.99 15.74 11.84
C GLU A 205 -8.30 16.56 11.87
N ASP A 206 -8.96 16.68 10.71
CA ASP A 206 -10.24 17.37 10.54
C ASP A 206 -11.48 16.53 10.92
N GLY A 207 -11.31 15.23 11.24
CA GLY A 207 -12.44 14.32 11.50
C GLY A 207 -13.29 14.00 10.24
N LYS A 208 -12.70 14.08 9.05
CA LYS A 208 -13.36 13.94 7.73
C LYS A 208 -12.88 12.76 6.90
N LEU A 209 -12.07 11.85 7.45
CA LEU A 209 -11.46 10.72 6.72
C LEU A 209 -12.47 9.94 5.86
N ALA A 210 -13.60 9.53 6.44
CA ALA A 210 -14.61 8.74 5.72
C ALA A 210 -15.15 9.47 4.47
N SER A 211 -15.45 10.77 4.61
CA SER A 211 -15.91 11.59 3.48
C SER A 211 -14.83 11.79 2.42
N PHE A 212 -13.58 12.00 2.86
CA PHE A 212 -12.43 12.15 1.97
C PHE A 212 -12.16 10.87 1.18
N LYS A 213 -12.21 9.70 1.84
CA LYS A 213 -12.07 8.39 1.22
C LYS A 213 -13.15 8.18 0.16
N ALA A 214 -14.43 8.33 0.53
CA ALA A 214 -15.55 8.13 -0.39
C ALA A 214 -15.43 8.98 -1.66
N GLN A 215 -15.18 10.29 -1.51
CA GLN A 215 -15.01 11.20 -2.65
C GLN A 215 -13.78 10.85 -3.51
N THR A 216 -12.70 10.38 -2.89
CA THR A 216 -11.49 10.00 -3.62
C THR A 216 -11.71 8.74 -4.45
N LEU A 217 -12.38 7.72 -3.88
CA LEU A 217 -12.70 6.49 -4.59
C LEU A 217 -13.70 6.72 -5.72
N GLU A 218 -14.69 7.58 -5.51
CA GLU A 218 -15.64 7.99 -6.55
C GLU A 218 -14.91 8.59 -7.77
N ARG A 219 -13.96 9.51 -7.54
CA ARG A 219 -13.13 10.07 -8.62
C ARG A 219 -12.23 9.03 -9.29
N GLN A 220 -11.64 8.11 -8.52
CA GLN A 220 -10.79 7.04 -9.07
C GLN A 220 -11.55 6.07 -9.98
N ASN A 221 -12.82 5.82 -9.67
CA ASN A 221 -13.67 4.87 -10.38
C ASN A 221 -14.51 5.52 -11.49
N SER A 222 -14.41 6.84 -11.65
CA SER A 222 -15.11 7.56 -12.72
C SER A 222 -14.57 7.10 -14.08
N PRO A 223 -15.42 6.76 -15.05
CA PRO A 223 -14.97 6.42 -16.39
C PRO A 223 -14.23 7.63 -16.98
N PRO A 224 -13.14 7.41 -17.76
CA PRO A 224 -12.50 8.52 -18.44
C PRO A 224 -13.51 9.19 -19.37
N GLU A 225 -13.66 10.51 -19.26
CA GLU A 225 -14.46 11.30 -20.21
C GLU A 225 -14.00 10.97 -21.65
N GLU A 226 -14.98 10.64 -22.51
CA GLU A 226 -14.78 10.17 -23.89
C GLU A 226 -14.13 11.22 -24.81
#